data_AF-A0A4R4Y2X7-F1
#
_entry.id   AF-A0A4R4Y2X7-F1
#
_cell.length_a   1.000
_cell.length_b   1.000
_cell.length_c   1.000
_cell.angle_alpha   90.00
_cell.angle_beta   90.00
_cell.angle_gamma   90.00
#
_symmetry.space_group_name_H-M   'P 1'
#
loop_
_entity.id
_entity.type
_entity.pdbx_description
1 polymer ?
#
loop_
_entity_poly.entity_id
_entity_poly.type
_entity_poly.pdbx_seq_one_letter_code
_entity_poly.pdbx_strand_id
1 'polypeptide(L)'
;MNLRLRVLFTAAGAAGVLALASGCAKMTEPFNDAPIKSKDDSAAEVYSMPDGFSNVATKCDRHGNRIYVVYHGDNPYGALNVVPQDPSCKRSTP
;
A
#
# COMPACT_ATOMS: atom_id res chain seq x y z
N MET A 1 -42.46 21.14 -12.22
CA MET A 1 -41.04 20.80 -11.95
C MET A 1 -40.37 20.48 -13.28
N ASN A 2 -39.56 21.41 -13.78
CA ASN A 2 -39.21 21.50 -15.21
C ASN A 2 -38.16 20.47 -15.60
N LEU A 3 -38.36 19.80 -16.75
CA LEU A 3 -37.49 18.75 -17.29
C LEU A 3 -36.01 19.16 -17.35
N ARG A 4 -35.76 20.46 -17.60
CA ARG A 4 -34.42 21.07 -17.64
C ARG A 4 -33.68 21.03 -16.29
N LEU A 5 -34.41 21.10 -15.18
CA LEU A 5 -33.83 21.07 -13.84
C LEU A 5 -33.40 19.64 -13.46
N ARG A 6 -34.12 18.62 -13.94
CA ARG A 6 -33.78 17.20 -13.71
C ARG A 6 -32.50 16.77 -14.44
N VAL A 7 -32.27 17.29 -15.65
CA VAL A 7 -31.08 16.97 -16.47
C VAL A 7 -29.78 17.53 -15.84
N LEU A 8 -29.86 18.69 -15.18
CA LEU A 8 -28.70 19.31 -14.53
C LEU A 8 -28.24 18.53 -13.28
N PHE A 9 -29.17 17.98 -12.49
CA PHE A 9 -28.81 17.18 -11.31
C PHE A 9 -28.22 15.82 -11.67
N THR A 10 -28.65 15.19 -12.77
CA THR A 10 -28.07 13.91 -13.21
C THR A 10 -26.66 14.05 -13.77
N ALA A 11 -26.35 15.17 -14.44
CA ALA A 11 -25.02 15.43 -14.97
C ALA A 11 -23.97 15.68 -13.86
N ALA A 12 -24.35 16.42 -12.81
CA ALA A 12 -23.47 16.68 -11.67
C ALA A 12 -23.17 15.41 -10.85
N GLY A 13 -24.16 14.52 -10.68
CA GLY A 13 -23.97 13.24 -10.00
C GLY A 13 -23.02 12.29 -10.74
N ALA A 14 -23.11 12.22 -12.07
CA ALA A 14 -22.25 11.37 -12.88
C ALA A 14 -20.77 11.82 -12.85
N ALA A 15 -20.51 13.13 -12.86
CA ALA A 15 -19.15 13.67 -12.78
C ALA A 15 -18.47 13.36 -11.43
N GLY A 16 -19.22 13.40 -10.31
CA GLY A 16 -18.70 13.05 -8.99
C GLY A 16 -18.29 11.58 -8.85
N VAL A 17 -19.04 10.66 -9.47
CA VAL A 17 -18.73 9.21 -9.43
C VAL A 17 -17.46 8.89 -10.23
N LEU A 18 -17.24 9.55 -11.37
CA LEU A 18 -16.02 9.39 -12.17
C LEU A 18 -14.76 9.92 -11.45
N ALA A 19 -14.88 10.98 -10.64
CA ALA A 19 -13.76 11.52 -9.87
C ALA A 19 -13.33 10.61 -8.70
N LEU A 20 -14.23 9.77 -8.17
CA LEU A 20 -13.91 8.79 -7.13
C LEU A 20 -13.28 7.50 -7.69
N ALA A 21 -13.37 7.27 -9.00
CA ALA A 21 -12.83 6.08 -9.65
C ALA A 21 -11.35 6.19 -10.06
N SER A 22 -10.74 7.38 -9.98
CA SER A 22 -9.34 7.60 -10.39
C SER A 22 -8.29 7.17 -9.36
N GLY A 23 -8.70 6.61 -8.21
CA GLY A 23 -7.80 6.22 -7.12
C GLY A 23 -7.14 4.84 -7.22
N CYS A 24 -7.46 4.02 -8.24
CA CYS A 24 -6.96 2.65 -8.36
C CYS A 24 -5.81 2.52 -9.38
N ALA A 25 -4.84 3.43 -9.38
CA ALA A 25 -3.64 3.25 -10.18
C ALA A 25 -2.65 2.35 -9.41
N LYS A 26 -2.62 1.05 -9.75
CA LYS A 26 -1.56 0.14 -9.29
C LYS A 26 -0.25 0.62 -9.91
N MET A 27 0.74 0.98 -9.08
CA MET A 27 2.07 1.38 -9.53
C MET A 27 2.67 0.27 -10.42
N THR A 28 3.02 0.61 -11.66
CA THR A 28 3.66 -0.32 -12.58
C THR A 28 5.10 -0.51 -12.12
N GLU A 29 5.48 -1.74 -11.78
CA GLU A 29 6.83 -2.08 -11.38
C GLU A 29 7.56 -2.82 -12.51
N PRO A 30 8.29 -2.09 -13.39
CA PRO A 30 8.89 -2.65 -14.60
C PRO A 30 10.04 -3.64 -14.33
N PHE A 31 10.43 -3.85 -13.07
CA PHE A 31 11.55 -4.72 -12.69
C PHE A 31 11.11 -6.01 -11.97
N ASN A 32 9.82 -6.33 -11.96
CA ASN A 32 9.30 -7.60 -11.45
C ASN A 32 9.41 -8.75 -12.50
N ASP A 33 10.53 -8.84 -13.21
CA ASP A 33 10.76 -9.87 -14.25
C ASP A 33 11.16 -11.24 -13.67
N ALA A 34 11.46 -11.33 -12.38
CA ALA A 34 11.75 -12.59 -11.72
C ALA A 34 10.46 -13.34 -11.32
N PRO A 35 10.35 -14.65 -11.57
CA PRO A 35 9.19 -15.42 -11.14
C PRO A 35 9.05 -15.41 -9.61
N ILE A 36 7.86 -15.01 -9.13
CA ILE A 36 7.55 -14.94 -7.70
C ILE A 36 7.23 -16.35 -7.19
N LYS A 37 8.10 -16.91 -6.33
CA LYS A 37 7.89 -18.22 -5.69
C LYS A 37 6.70 -18.22 -4.72
N SER A 38 6.54 -17.14 -3.95
CA SER A 38 5.53 -17.02 -2.90
C SER A 38 5.25 -15.54 -2.61
N LYS A 39 4.01 -15.21 -2.28
CA LYS A 39 3.56 -13.85 -1.94
C LYS A 39 2.85 -13.85 -0.60
N ASP A 40 3.09 -12.83 0.20
CA ASP A 40 2.38 -12.59 1.46
C ASP A 40 1.50 -11.33 1.35
N ASP A 41 0.19 -11.55 1.22
CA ASP A 41 -0.83 -10.51 1.07
C ASP A 41 -1.47 -10.06 2.39
N SER A 42 -0.96 -10.50 3.55
CA SER A 42 -1.47 -10.02 4.86
C SER A 42 -1.20 -8.52 5.04
N ALA A 43 -1.86 -7.86 5.99
CA ALA A 43 -1.56 -6.47 6.29
C ALA A 43 -0.15 -6.31 6.88
N ALA A 44 0.55 -5.23 6.52
CA ALA A 44 1.77 -4.82 7.20
C ALA A 44 1.44 -3.89 8.38
N GLU A 45 2.26 -3.92 9.43
CA GLU A 45 2.25 -2.84 10.42
C GLU A 45 2.96 -1.62 9.83
N VAL A 46 2.34 -0.44 9.93
CA VAL A 46 2.87 0.79 9.36
C VAL A 46 3.07 1.81 10.48
N TYR A 47 4.29 2.33 10.58
CA TYR A 47 4.65 3.42 11.47
C TYR A 47 4.81 4.69 10.64
N SER A 48 3.91 5.64 10.87
CA SER A 48 4.01 6.97 10.29
C SER A 48 4.91 7.83 11.16
N MET A 49 5.93 8.43 10.56
CA MET A 49 6.87 9.30 11.26
C MET A 49 6.50 10.78 11.05
N PRO A 50 6.89 11.67 11.97
CA PRO A 50 6.78 13.12 11.76
C PRO A 50 7.57 13.60 10.54
N ASP A 51 7.24 14.81 10.06
CA ASP A 51 7.85 15.42 8.87
C ASP A 51 9.38 15.37 8.88
N GLY A 52 9.95 15.08 7.70
CA GLY A 52 11.40 14.95 7.49
C GLY A 52 11.97 13.55 7.75
N PHE A 53 11.19 12.64 8.32
CA PHE A 53 11.54 11.22 8.49
C PHE A 53 10.66 10.32 7.63
N SER A 54 11.23 9.20 7.20
CA SER A 54 10.53 8.24 6.35
C SER A 54 9.62 7.33 7.16
N ASN A 55 8.46 7.00 6.58
CA ASN A 55 7.57 5.99 7.14
C ASN A 55 8.19 4.60 7.00
N VAL A 56 7.77 3.69 7.88
CA VAL A 56 8.27 2.31 7.91
C VAL A 56 7.11 1.34 7.87
N ALA A 57 7.18 0.35 6.98
CA ALA A 57 6.31 -0.82 6.99
C ALA A 57 7.08 -2.05 7.48
N THR A 58 6.45 -2.90 8.27
CA THR A 58 7.10 -4.12 8.80
C THR A 58 6.20 -5.34 8.75
N LYS A 59 6.83 -6.50 8.54
CA LYS A 59 6.21 -7.84 8.60
C LYS A 59 7.18 -8.89 9.14
N CYS A 60 6.62 -9.99 9.62
CA CYS A 60 7.37 -11.21 9.90
C CYS A 60 7.48 -12.07 8.64
N ASP A 61 8.64 -12.69 8.41
CA ASP A 61 8.92 -13.48 7.20
C ASP A 61 8.50 -14.96 7.30
N ARG A 62 7.74 -15.33 8.34
CA ARG A 62 7.35 -16.72 8.70
C ARG A 62 8.50 -17.64 9.11
N HIS A 63 9.75 -17.21 8.97
CA HIS A 63 10.95 -17.91 9.42
C HIS A 63 11.45 -17.39 10.78
N GLY A 64 10.74 -16.42 11.37
CA GLY A 64 11.04 -15.84 12.67
C GLY A 64 11.85 -14.56 12.59
N ASN A 65 11.99 -13.96 11.41
CA ASN A 65 12.66 -12.68 11.25
C ASN A 65 11.63 -11.58 11.02
N ARG A 66 11.96 -10.36 11.44
CA ARG A 66 11.19 -9.16 11.13
C ARG A 66 11.89 -8.36 10.04
N ILE A 67 11.13 -7.95 9.03
CA ILE A 67 11.62 -7.15 7.90
C ILE A 67 10.98 -5.78 8.02
N TYR A 68 11.81 -4.73 7.98
CA TYR A 68 11.39 -3.34 7.89
C TYR A 68 11.75 -2.80 6.51
N VAL A 69 10.78 -2.17 5.86
CA VAL A 69 10.95 -1.48 4.59
C VAL A 69 10.61 -0.01 4.80
N VAL A 70 11.58 0.85 4.50
CA VAL A 70 11.40 2.29 4.53
C VAL A 70 10.90 2.73 3.16
N TYR A 71 9.83 3.54 3.14
CA TYR A 71 9.34 4.16 1.92
C TYR A 71 9.55 5.68 2.00
N HIS A 72 10.27 6.23 1.02
CA HIS A 72 10.31 7.67 0.78
C HIS A 72 9.23 8.02 -0.26
N GLY A 73 8.36 8.97 0.06
CA GLY A 73 7.32 9.43 -0.88
C GLY A 73 7.89 9.98 -2.20
N ASP A 74 9.13 10.46 -2.18
CA ASP A 74 9.74 11.23 -3.26
C ASP A 74 10.76 10.44 -4.09
N ASN A 75 11.13 9.21 -3.71
CA ASN A 75 12.16 8.44 -4.41
C ASN A 75 11.90 6.92 -4.38
N PRO A 76 12.28 6.19 -5.46
CA PRO A 76 12.03 4.76 -5.61
C PRO A 76 12.93 3.86 -4.75
N TYR A 77 13.86 4.44 -3.97
CA TYR A 77 14.81 3.69 -3.17
C TYR A 77 14.33 3.57 -1.71
N GLY A 78 14.00 2.35 -1.31
CA GLY A 78 13.74 2.01 0.09
C GLY A 78 14.96 1.39 0.76
N ALA A 79 15.15 1.68 2.05
CA ALA A 79 16.09 0.93 2.87
C ALA A 79 15.39 -0.31 3.45
N LEU A 80 16.08 -1.44 3.43
CA LEU A 80 15.60 -2.70 4.01
C LEU A 80 16.47 -3.09 5.20
N ASN A 81 15.83 -3.33 6.34
CA ASN A 81 16.49 -3.85 7.54
C ASN A 81 15.84 -5.16 7.95
N VAL A 82 16.66 -6.13 8.38
CA VAL A 82 16.18 -7.41 8.89
C VAL A 82 16.64 -7.58 10.33
N VAL A 83 15.68 -7.80 11.22
CA VAL A 83 15.95 -8.20 12.59
C VAL A 83 15.84 -9.73 12.65
N PRO A 84 16.98 -10.45 12.76
CA PRO A 84 16.96 -11.89 12.79
C PRO A 84 16.37 -12.39 14.12
N GLN A 85 15.61 -13.49 14.05
CA GLN A 85 15.07 -14.18 15.22
C GLN A 85 14.25 -13.28 16.17
N ASP A 86 13.45 -12.37 15.62
CA ASP A 86 12.54 -11.52 16.39
C ASP A 86 11.56 -12.40 17.20
N PRO A 87 11.56 -12.33 18.55
CA PRO A 87 10.66 -13.10 19.39
C PRO A 87 9.17 -12.81 19.12
N SER A 88 8.84 -11.62 18.61
CA SER A 88 7.48 -11.25 18.22
C SER A 88 7.04 -11.95 16.93
N CYS A 89 7.98 -12.45 16.13
CA CYS A 89 7.74 -13.17 14.88
C CYS A 89 7.71 -14.69 15.06
N LYS A 90 7.61 -15.17 16.31
CA LYS A 90 7.44 -16.59 16.60
C LYS A 90 6.16 -17.10 15.95
N ARG A 91 6.34 -17.99 14.96
CA ARG A 91 5.33 -18.69 14.16
C ARG A 91 3.93 -18.64 14.78
N SER A 92 3.03 -17.86 14.20
CA SER A 92 1.65 -18.34 14.12
C SER A 92 1.73 -19.63 13.32
N THR A 93 1.53 -20.77 13.99
CA THR A 93 1.34 -22.07 13.35
C THR A 93 0.37 -21.92 12.17
N PRO A 94 0.64 -22.52 11.00
CA PRO A 94 -0.30 -22.50 9.88
C PRO A 94 -1.71 -22.95 10.28
#